data_AF-A0A8H3C9K3-F1
#
_entry.id   AF-A0A8H3C9K3-F1
#
_cell.length_a   1.000
_cell.length_b   1.000
_cell.length_c   1.000
_cell.angle_alpha   90.00
_cell.angle_beta   90.00
_cell.angle_gamma   90.00
#
_symmetry.space_group_name_H-M   'P 1'
#
loop_
_entity.id
_entity.type
_entity.pdbx_description
1 polymer ?
#
loop_
_entity_poly.entity_id
_entity_poly.type
_entity_poly.pdbx_seq_one_letter_code
_entity_poly.pdbx_strand_id
1 'polypeptide(L)'
;MASTSTAESGSKELKTNPRGIPHAPFVSDIEHHIGGPEAECESALRQFQEAVSKYRYMELNLNQRKSGLEEKIPDIKKSLSVVEHLISQANVMLAYKLPEAQELLTSKLSSAQQNISNVIEDLEFLREQITIMEVNTARVYNWDVRRRRLRREAEAAGKVAPDPE
;
A
#
# COMPACT_ATOMS: atom_id res chain seq x y z
N MET A 1 1.31 -15.38 -40.98
CA MET A 1 1.59 -14.97 -39.60
C MET A 1 0.96 -13.60 -39.39
N ALA A 2 -0.36 -13.59 -39.13
CA ALA A 2 -1.14 -12.38 -38.92
C ALA A 2 -1.70 -12.39 -37.49
N SER A 3 -1.69 -11.21 -36.90
CA SER A 3 -2.25 -10.73 -35.64
C SER A 3 -3.47 -11.47 -35.10
N THR A 4 -3.58 -11.55 -33.76
CA THR A 4 -4.64 -10.86 -33.01
C THR A 4 -4.32 -10.82 -31.53
N SER A 5 -4.19 -9.60 -31.02
CA SER A 5 -4.40 -9.18 -29.63
C SER A 5 -5.82 -9.54 -29.19
N THR A 6 -5.95 -10.31 -28.11
CA THR A 6 -7.23 -10.46 -27.39
C THR A 6 -7.22 -9.49 -26.21
N ALA A 7 -8.12 -8.52 -26.29
CA ALA A 7 -8.50 -7.63 -25.20
C ALA A 7 -9.35 -8.40 -24.18
N GLU A 8 -9.01 -8.32 -22.91
CA GLU A 8 -9.84 -8.80 -21.81
C GLU A 8 -10.30 -7.61 -20.96
N SER A 9 -11.58 -7.29 -21.11
CA SER A 9 -12.37 -6.44 -20.22
C SER A 9 -13.17 -7.36 -19.28
N GLY A 10 -13.17 -7.05 -17.97
CA GLY A 10 -14.01 -7.70 -16.97
C GLY A 10 -13.26 -8.19 -15.74
N SER A 11 -13.32 -7.41 -14.65
CA SER A 11 -13.05 -7.84 -13.26
C SER A 11 -11.68 -8.47 -12.99
N LYS A 12 -10.58 -7.71 -13.12
CA LYS A 12 -9.27 -8.15 -12.59
C LYS A 12 -9.34 -8.21 -11.07
N GLU A 13 -9.52 -9.40 -10.52
CA GLU A 13 -9.19 -9.72 -9.13
C GLU A 13 -7.83 -9.08 -8.81
N LEU A 14 -7.84 -8.12 -7.89
CA LEU A 14 -6.62 -7.44 -7.46
C LEU A 14 -5.71 -8.50 -6.87
N LYS A 15 -4.65 -8.87 -7.61
CA LYS A 15 -3.65 -9.85 -7.16
C LYS A 15 -3.15 -9.40 -5.79
N THR A 16 -3.56 -10.10 -4.75
CA THR A 16 -3.25 -9.72 -3.37
C THR A 16 -1.89 -10.29 -2.97
N ASN A 17 -1.10 -9.54 -2.21
CA ASN A 17 0.12 -10.05 -1.59
C ASN A 17 -0.26 -11.19 -0.61
N PRO A 18 0.56 -12.21 -0.32
CA PRO A 18 0.37 -13.22 0.74
C PRO A 18 -0.11 -12.73 2.11
N ARG A 19 -0.18 -11.42 2.36
CA ARG A 19 -0.65 -10.77 3.58
C ARG A 19 -1.99 -10.03 3.42
N GLY A 20 -2.64 -10.13 2.26
CA GLY A 20 -4.00 -9.64 2.03
C GLY A 20 -4.09 -8.17 1.57
N ILE A 21 -2.97 -7.49 1.32
CA ILE A 21 -2.95 -6.12 0.80
C ILE A 21 -3.22 -6.15 -0.71
N PRO A 22 -4.29 -5.50 -1.19
CA PRO A 22 -4.59 -5.45 -2.62
C PRO A 22 -3.50 -4.72 -3.41
N HIS A 23 -3.13 -5.25 -4.57
CA HIS A 23 -2.21 -4.58 -5.48
C HIS A 23 -2.94 -3.50 -6.28
N ALA A 24 -2.37 -2.29 -6.35
CA ALA A 24 -2.88 -1.19 -7.14
C ALA A 24 -2.80 -1.50 -8.64
N PRO A 25 -3.89 -1.37 -9.41
CA PRO A 25 -3.82 -1.57 -10.85
C PRO A 25 -3.03 -0.42 -11.50
N PHE A 26 -1.95 -0.73 -12.21
CA PHE A 26 -1.27 0.27 -13.04
C PHE A 26 -2.05 0.44 -14.35
N VAL A 27 -2.55 1.65 -14.61
CA VAL A 27 -3.32 1.95 -15.82
C VAL A 27 -2.34 2.44 -16.90
N SER A 28 -2.02 1.57 -17.85
CA SER A 28 -1.09 1.94 -18.94
C SER A 28 -1.73 2.94 -19.90
N ASP A 29 -2.97 2.68 -20.32
CA ASP A 29 -3.73 3.53 -21.25
C ASP A 29 -4.95 4.14 -20.56
N ILE A 30 -4.80 5.42 -20.23
CA ILE A 30 -5.80 6.20 -19.49
C ILE A 30 -7.07 6.41 -20.32
N GLU A 31 -6.91 6.61 -21.62
CA GLU A 31 -8.01 6.87 -22.56
C GLU A 31 -8.96 5.67 -22.66
N HIS A 32 -8.43 4.45 -22.70
CA HIS A 32 -9.24 3.24 -22.73
C HIS A 32 -9.91 2.96 -21.38
N HIS A 33 -9.22 3.27 -20.27
CA HIS A 33 -9.74 3.04 -18.93
C HIS A 33 -10.87 4.01 -18.53
N ILE A 34 -10.82 5.25 -19.02
CA ILE A 34 -11.85 6.26 -18.72
C ILE A 34 -13.06 6.09 -19.64
N GLY A 35 -12.95 5.39 -20.79
CA GLY A 35 -14.07 5.10 -21.69
C GLY A 35 -14.16 6.01 -22.92
N GLY A 36 -13.03 6.60 -23.34
CA GLY A 36 -12.91 7.34 -24.59
C GLY A 36 -13.00 8.87 -24.47
N PRO A 37 -13.15 9.60 -25.60
CA PRO A 37 -12.97 11.05 -25.69
C PRO A 37 -13.97 11.87 -24.88
N GLU A 38 -15.20 11.37 -24.73
CA GLU A 38 -16.33 12.01 -24.05
C GLU A 38 -16.42 11.67 -22.55
N ALA A 39 -15.54 10.79 -22.05
CA ALA A 39 -15.77 10.21 -20.74
C ALA A 39 -15.53 11.15 -19.55
N GLU A 40 -16.31 10.90 -18.49
CA GLU A 40 -16.30 11.63 -17.22
C GLU A 40 -15.09 11.24 -16.35
N CYS A 41 -14.02 12.05 -16.43
CA CYS A 41 -12.80 11.85 -15.64
C CYS A 41 -13.03 11.96 -14.13
N GLU A 42 -14.07 12.67 -13.70
CA GLU A 42 -14.38 12.90 -12.29
C GLU A 42 -14.68 11.59 -11.55
N SER A 43 -15.37 10.66 -12.20
CA SER A 43 -15.67 9.34 -11.65
C SER A 43 -14.39 8.52 -11.39
N ALA A 44 -13.46 8.50 -12.35
CA ALA A 44 -12.18 7.79 -12.24
C ALA A 44 -11.26 8.43 -11.19
N LEU A 45 -11.19 9.76 -11.16
CA LEU A 45 -10.43 10.49 -10.14
C LEU A 45 -10.95 10.20 -8.74
N ARG A 46 -12.27 10.15 -8.55
CA ARG A 46 -12.88 9.79 -7.27
C ARG A 46 -12.53 8.37 -6.83
N GLN A 47 -12.60 7.40 -7.74
CA GLN A 47 -12.21 6.01 -7.43
C GLN A 47 -10.74 5.90 -7.03
N PHE A 48 -9.83 6.60 -7.72
CA PHE A 48 -8.42 6.62 -7.35
C PHE A 48 -8.18 7.31 -6.01
N GLN A 49 -8.85 8.44 -5.74
CA GLN A 49 -8.79 9.10 -4.43
C GLN A 49 -9.28 8.18 -3.31
N GLU A 50 -10.40 7.49 -3.48
CA GLU A 50 -10.92 6.53 -2.51
C GLU A 50 -9.92 5.37 -2.28
N ALA A 51 -9.25 4.90 -3.33
CA ALA A 51 -8.21 3.88 -3.22
C ALA A 51 -6.95 4.39 -2.47
N VAL A 52 -6.49 5.62 -2.75
CA VAL A 52 -5.39 6.26 -1.99
C VAL A 52 -5.76 6.38 -0.52
N SER A 53 -6.97 6.82 -0.20
CA SER A 53 -7.44 6.93 1.18
C SER A 53 -7.42 5.58 1.91
N LYS A 54 -7.80 4.49 1.22
CA LYS A 54 -7.72 3.12 1.78
C LYS A 54 -6.28 2.70 2.07
N TYR A 55 -5.36 2.91 1.15
CA TYR A 55 -3.94 2.57 1.38
C TYR A 55 -3.31 3.40 2.50
N ARG A 56 -3.58 4.71 2.56
CA ARG A 56 -3.11 5.58 3.65
C ARG A 56 -3.67 5.17 5.01
N TYR A 57 -4.93 4.76 5.06
CA TYR A 57 -5.53 4.22 6.28
C TYR A 57 -4.86 2.92 6.73
N MET A 58 -4.56 2.01 5.79
CA MET A 58 -3.82 0.78 6.09
C MET A 58 -2.39 1.10 6.57
N GLU A 59 -1.71 2.05 5.95
CA GLU A 59 -0.36 2.50 6.35
C GLU A 59 -0.39 3.02 7.79
N LEU A 60 -1.37 3.87 8.13
CA LEU A 60 -1.53 4.40 9.48
C LEU A 60 -1.70 3.28 10.52
N ASN A 61 -2.56 2.29 10.23
CA ASN A 61 -2.79 1.16 11.13
C ASN A 61 -1.53 0.30 11.34
N LEU A 62 -0.76 0.05 10.27
CA LEU A 62 0.49 -0.69 10.38
C LEU A 62 1.57 0.10 11.11
N ASN A 63 1.63 1.42 10.92
CA ASN A 63 2.57 2.28 11.63
C ASN A 63 2.29 2.32 13.14
N GLN A 64 1.01 2.31 13.54
CA GLN A 64 0.64 2.19 14.96
C GLN A 64 1.08 0.85 15.56
N ARG A 65 0.89 -0.26 14.83
CA ARG A 65 1.38 -1.58 15.26
C ARG A 65 2.90 -1.63 15.36
N LYS A 66 3.60 -1.03 14.39
CA LYS A 66 5.06 -0.90 14.37
C LYS A 66 5.57 -0.18 15.62
N SER A 67 5.01 1.00 15.91
CA SER A 67 5.39 1.79 17.10
C SER A 67 5.23 0.98 18.40
N GLY A 68 4.09 0.28 18.54
CA GLY A 68 3.86 -0.58 19.70
C GLY A 68 4.81 -1.79 19.82
N LEU A 69 5.37 -2.27 18.71
CA LEU A 69 6.40 -3.32 18.72
C LEU A 69 7.80 -2.75 18.99
N GLU A 70 8.12 -1.58 18.44
CA GLU A 70 9.38 -0.87 18.66
C GLU A 70 9.57 -0.50 20.14
N GLU A 71 8.49 -0.19 20.86
CA GLU A 71 8.53 0.05 22.30
C GLU A 71 8.68 -1.25 23.12
N LYS A 72 8.02 -2.33 22.72
CA LYS A 72 8.03 -3.60 23.48
C LYS A 72 9.32 -4.39 23.35
N ILE A 73 9.96 -4.37 22.18
CA ILE A 73 11.21 -5.10 21.93
C ILE A 73 12.32 -4.76 22.95
N PRO A 74 12.65 -3.48 23.23
CA PRO A 74 13.68 -3.15 24.21
C PRO A 74 13.29 -3.56 25.64
N ASP A 75 12.00 -3.50 25.99
CA ASP A 75 11.55 -3.97 27.31
C ASP A 75 11.70 -5.48 27.48
N ILE A 76 11.35 -6.28 26.45
CA ILE A 76 11.58 -7.73 26.47
C ILE A 76 13.08 -8.03 26.57
N LYS A 77 13.94 -7.30 25.84
CA LYS A 77 15.40 -7.44 25.94
C LYS A 77 15.93 -7.10 27.33
N LYS A 78 15.44 -6.04 27.97
CA LYS A 78 15.79 -5.68 29.34
C LYS A 78 15.35 -6.77 30.32
N SER A 79 14.12 -7.28 30.21
CA SER A 79 13.65 -8.38 31.06
C SER A 79 14.52 -9.62 30.92
N LEU A 80 14.93 -9.97 29.70
CA LEU A 80 15.82 -11.10 29.43
C LEU A 80 17.21 -10.89 30.06
N SER A 81 17.78 -9.69 29.96
CA SER A 81 19.05 -9.34 30.61
C SER A 81 18.99 -9.45 32.14
N VAL A 82 17.87 -9.05 32.75
CA VAL A 82 17.66 -9.21 34.21
C VAL A 82 17.63 -10.70 34.57
N VAL A 83 16.92 -11.53 33.82
CA VAL A 83 16.85 -12.98 34.06
C VAL A 83 18.24 -13.62 33.92
N GLU A 84 19.00 -13.28 32.88
CA GLU A 84 20.37 -13.78 32.68
C GLU A 84 21.31 -13.37 33.82
N HIS A 85 21.21 -12.11 34.29
CA HIS A 85 22.03 -11.63 35.39
C HIS A 85 21.73 -12.39 36.69
N LEU A 86 20.44 -12.62 36.99
CA LEU A 86 19.99 -13.40 38.15
C LEU A 86 20.46 -14.86 38.09
N ILE A 87 20.53 -15.47 36.90
CA ILE A 87 21.10 -16.82 36.72
C ILE A 87 22.61 -16.81 37.02
N SER A 88 23.33 -15.77 36.62
CA SER A 88 24.79 -15.69 36.77
C SER A 88 25.28 -15.36 38.18
N GLN A 89 24.52 -14.58 38.97
CA GLN A 89 24.98 -14.01 40.25
C GLN A 89 24.58 -14.82 41.50
N ALA A 90 23.89 -15.96 41.36
CA ALA A 90 23.21 -16.64 42.46
C ALA A 90 23.10 -18.14 42.15
N ASN A 91 23.55 -19.15 42.93
CA ASN A 91 23.67 -19.33 44.39
C ASN A 91 22.48 -18.86 45.24
N VAL A 92 21.31 -18.78 44.62
CA VAL A 92 20.05 -18.56 45.32
C VAL A 92 19.29 -19.88 45.27
N MET A 93 19.12 -20.47 46.45
CA MET A 93 18.07 -21.46 46.74
C MET A 93 16.70 -20.80 46.51
N LEU A 94 16.33 -20.57 45.25
CA LEU A 94 14.98 -20.21 44.86
C LEU A 94 14.50 -21.33 43.96
N ALA A 95 13.43 -21.99 44.38
CA ALA A 95 12.72 -23.06 43.69
C ALA A 95 12.03 -22.59 42.37
N TYR A 96 12.76 -21.92 41.47
CA TYR A 96 12.17 -21.16 40.37
C TYR A 96 12.51 -21.69 38.97
N LYS A 97 11.49 -21.61 38.11
CA LYS A 97 11.47 -21.85 36.66
C LYS A 97 12.21 -20.76 35.86
N LEU A 98 13.40 -20.33 36.30
CA LEU A 98 14.22 -19.33 35.60
C LEU A 98 14.59 -19.73 34.15
N PRO A 99 14.99 -20.98 33.86
CA PRO A 99 15.27 -21.39 32.47
C PRO A 99 14.02 -21.37 31.58
N GLU A 100 12.85 -21.75 32.10
CA GLU A 100 11.57 -21.68 31.37
C GLU A 100 11.20 -20.22 31.05
N ALA A 101 11.48 -19.29 31.97
CA ALA A 101 11.27 -17.86 31.74
C ALA A 101 12.21 -17.30 30.65
N GLN A 102 13.47 -17.73 30.63
CA GLN A 102 14.43 -17.36 29.59
C GLN A 102 13.97 -17.86 28.21
N GLU A 103 13.54 -19.11 28.11
CA GLU A 103 13.03 -19.68 26.87
C GLU A 103 11.76 -18.95 26.39
N LEU A 104 10.81 -18.69 27.29
CA LEU A 104 9.58 -17.96 26.98
C LEU A 104 9.87 -16.53 26.48
N LEU A 105 10.77 -15.81 27.15
CA LEU A 105 11.15 -14.44 26.76
C LEU A 105 11.90 -14.43 25.43
N THR A 106 12.77 -15.40 25.19
CA THR A 106 13.49 -15.56 23.90
C THR A 106 12.52 -15.84 22.77
N SER A 107 11.57 -16.74 22.97
CA SER A 107 10.51 -17.06 22.01
C SER A 107 9.65 -15.82 21.68
N LYS A 108 9.20 -15.08 22.71
CA LYS A 108 8.46 -13.82 22.53
C LYS A 108 9.27 -12.76 21.80
N LEU A 109 10.56 -12.63 22.11
CA LEU A 109 11.46 -11.69 21.44
C LEU A 109 11.59 -12.03 19.96
N SER A 110 11.82 -13.31 19.64
CA SER A 110 11.92 -13.79 18.26
C SER A 110 10.63 -13.53 17.48
N SER A 111 9.46 -13.83 18.06
CA SER A 111 8.18 -13.54 17.41
C SER A 111 7.96 -12.03 17.22
N ALA A 112 8.31 -11.21 18.20
CA ALA A 112 8.20 -9.76 18.08
C ALA A 112 9.14 -9.18 17.00
N GLN A 113 10.37 -9.71 16.89
CA GLN A 113 11.33 -9.36 15.85
C GLN A 113 10.87 -9.77 14.44
N GLN A 114 10.28 -10.96 14.32
CA GLN A 114 9.71 -11.39 13.05
C GLN A 114 8.48 -10.53 12.67
N ASN A 115 7.61 -10.24 13.64
CA ASN A 115 6.43 -9.41 13.41
C ASN A 115 6.79 -7.99 12.97
N ILE A 116 7.80 -7.35 13.58
CA ILE A 116 8.22 -6.02 13.17
C ILE A 116 8.83 -6.04 11.75
N SER A 117 9.59 -7.07 11.39
CA SER A 117 10.11 -7.24 10.02
C SER A 117 8.97 -7.30 9.00
N ASN A 118 7.97 -8.16 9.27
CA ASN A 118 6.80 -8.31 8.41
C ASN A 118 6.04 -6.98 8.25
N VAL A 119 5.84 -6.23 9.35
CA VAL A 119 5.17 -4.93 9.30
C VAL A 119 5.96 -3.90 8.50
N ILE A 120 7.30 -3.94 8.55
CA ILE A 120 8.16 -3.05 7.76
C ILE A 120 8.01 -3.37 6.26
N GLU A 121 8.04 -4.64 5.89
CA GLU A 121 7.84 -5.08 4.50
C GLU A 121 6.44 -4.68 3.98
N ASP A 122 5.40 -4.88 4.79
CA ASP A 122 4.03 -4.47 4.43
C ASP A 122 3.90 -2.94 4.27
N LEU A 123 4.60 -2.15 5.10
CA LEU A 123 4.65 -0.69 4.99
C LEU A 123 5.36 -0.25 3.70
N GLU A 124 6.46 -0.92 3.33
CA GLU A 124 7.16 -0.65 2.07
C GLU A 124 6.27 -0.94 0.87
N PHE A 125 5.61 -2.10 0.87
CA PHE A 125 4.64 -2.46 -0.16
C PHE A 125 3.50 -1.44 -0.28
N LEU A 126 2.92 -0.97 0.84
CA LEU A 126 1.88 0.05 0.81
C LEU A 126 2.35 1.38 0.21
N ARG A 127 3.59 1.79 0.49
CA ARG A 127 4.17 3.01 -0.10
C ARG A 127 4.31 2.89 -1.62
N GLU A 128 4.72 1.73 -2.11
CA GLU A 128 4.74 1.46 -3.56
C GLU A 128 3.35 1.56 -4.17
N GLN A 129 2.33 0.98 -3.52
CA GLN A 129 0.95 1.04 -4.01
C GLN A 129 0.39 2.47 -4.02
N ILE A 130 0.69 3.27 -2.98
CA ILE A 130 0.33 4.70 -2.94
C ILE A 130 1.01 5.44 -4.10
N THR A 131 2.30 5.20 -4.32
CA THR A 131 3.07 5.84 -5.41
C THR A 131 2.44 5.55 -6.78
N ILE A 132 2.10 4.28 -7.05
CA ILE A 132 1.44 3.87 -8.29
C ILE A 132 0.11 4.61 -8.48
N MET A 133 -0.68 4.73 -7.41
CA MET A 133 -1.98 5.37 -7.47
C MET A 133 -1.89 6.89 -7.65
N GLU A 134 -0.90 7.53 -7.03
CA GLU A 134 -0.61 8.95 -7.21
C GLU A 134 -0.16 9.24 -8.65
N VAL A 135 0.69 8.39 -9.23
CA VAL A 135 1.06 8.47 -10.64
C VAL A 135 -0.15 8.31 -11.55
N ASN A 136 -1.01 7.31 -11.31
CA ASN A 136 -2.24 7.13 -12.08
C ASN A 136 -3.13 8.39 -12.02
N THR A 137 -3.33 8.95 -10.82
CA THR A 137 -4.13 10.17 -10.61
C THR A 137 -3.55 11.36 -11.39
N ALA A 138 -2.23 11.56 -11.30
CA ALA A 138 -1.55 12.63 -12.04
C ALA A 138 -1.67 12.44 -13.55
N ARG A 139 -1.57 11.21 -14.05
CA ARG A 139 -1.71 10.93 -15.48
C ARG A 139 -3.14 11.19 -15.99
N VAL A 140 -4.16 10.86 -15.20
CA VAL A 140 -5.57 11.19 -15.51
C VAL A 140 -5.77 12.70 -15.56
N TYR A 141 -5.24 13.43 -14.57
CA TYR A 141 -5.31 14.89 -14.55
C TYR A 141 -4.62 15.50 -15.77
N ASN A 142 -3.41 15.04 -16.09
CA ASN A 142 -2.66 15.52 -17.26
C ASN A 142 -3.38 15.24 -18.58
N TRP A 143 -4.02 14.07 -18.71
CA TRP A 143 -4.85 13.74 -19.87
C TRP A 143 -6.05 14.67 -19.99
N ASP A 144 -6.79 14.92 -18.90
CA ASP A 144 -7.95 15.81 -18.90
C ASP A 144 -7.57 17.26 -19.23
N VAL A 145 -6.48 17.78 -18.67
CA VAL A 145 -5.95 19.11 -19.00
C VAL A 145 -5.58 19.21 -20.49
N ARG A 146 -4.89 18.20 -21.03
CA ARG A 146 -4.51 18.17 -22.46
C ARG A 146 -5.75 18.16 -23.35
N ARG A 147 -6.77 17.37 -23.01
CA ARG A 147 -8.06 17.30 -23.71
C ARG A 147 -8.76 18.66 -23.70
N ARG A 148 -8.91 19.30 -22.53
CA ARG A 148 -9.56 20.62 -22.40
C ARG A 148 -8.80 21.73 -23.12
N ARG A 149 -7.48 21.63 -23.23
CA ARG A 149 -6.65 22.56 -24.01
C ARG A 149 -6.90 22.39 -25.50
N LEU A 150 -6.84 21.15 -26.00
CA LEU A 150 -7.11 20.84 -27.41
C LEU A 150 -8.53 21.24 -27.83
N ARG A 151 -9.54 21.06 -26.96
CA ARG A 151 -10.92 21.48 -27.24
C ARG A 151 -11.04 23.01 -27.38
N ARG A 152 -10.42 23.76 -26.47
CA ARG A 152 -10.38 25.24 -26.55
C ARG A 152 -9.61 25.74 -27.77
N GLU A 153 -8.51 25.10 -28.13
CA GLU A 153 -7.73 25.43 -29.33
C GLU A 153 -8.53 25.11 -30.61
N ALA A 154 -9.32 24.03 -30.63
CA ALA A 154 -10.20 23.67 -31.75
C ALA A 154 -11.41 24.61 -31.88
N GLU A 155 -12.02 25.02 -30.76
CA GLU A 155 -13.06 26.05 -30.71
C GLU A 155 -12.53 27.41 -31.19
N ALA A 156 -11.33 27.80 -30.75
CA ALA A 156 -10.67 29.03 -31.19
C ALA A 156 -10.23 29.00 -32.67
N ALA A 157 -9.96 27.82 -33.22
CA ALA A 157 -9.61 27.61 -34.63
C ALA A 157 -10.83 27.55 -35.59
N GLY A 158 -12.05 27.75 -35.09
CA GLY A 158 -13.22 28.03 -35.93
C GLY A 158 -13.80 26.85 -36.72
N LYS A 159 -13.69 25.61 -36.23
CA LYS A 159 -14.49 24.48 -36.77
C LYS A 159 -15.86 24.40 -36.09
N VAL A 160 -16.69 25.43 -36.28
CA VAL A 160 -18.13 25.34 -36.03
C VAL A 160 -18.73 24.76 -37.32
N ALA A 161 -19.21 23.51 -37.27
CA ALA A 161 -20.04 22.98 -38.34
C ALA A 161 -21.33 23.82 -38.42
N PRO A 162 -21.82 24.19 -39.62
CA PRO A 162 -23.09 24.91 -39.72
C PRO A 162 -24.21 23.98 -39.22
N ASP A 163 -25.09 24.53 -38.38
CA ASP A 163 -26.32 23.88 -37.94
C ASP A 163 -27.12 23.40 -39.17
N PRO A 164 -27.64 22.16 -39.20
CA PRO A 164 -28.61 21.76 -40.20
C PRO A 164 -29.99 22.34 -39.84
N GLU A 165 -30.54 23.16 -40.74
CA GLU A 165 -31.95 23.59 -40.75
C GLU A 165 -32.94 22.41 -40.78
#